data_AF-A0A524GV46-F1
#
_entry.id   AF-A0A524GV46-F1
#
_cell.length_a   1.000
_cell.length_b   1.000
_cell.length_c   1.000
_cell.angle_alpha   90.00
_cell.angle_beta   90.00
_cell.angle_gamma   90.00
#
_symmetry.space_group_name_H-M   'P 1'
#
loop_
_entity.id
_entity.type
_entity.pdbx_description
1 polymer ?
#
loop_
_entity_poly.entity_id
_entity_poly.type
_entity_poly.pdbx_seq_one_letter_code
_entity_poly.pdbx_strand_id
1 'polypeptide(L)'
;MELYNTLTDLLADARSKDRSIRFIDGENDESTVSFAGLWDRAVAMLGSLQARGMRPGDELVIFSKSNESFVIAFWAAVLGGMVPVPVAVGISDEHRLKLFRILSQLQRA
;
A
#
# COMPACT_ATOMS: atom_id res chain seq x y z
N MET A 1 7.79 -25.27 -4.05
CA MET A 1 7.37 -23.85 -4.06
C MET A 1 5.86 -23.87 -4.14
N GLU A 2 5.16 -23.41 -3.10
CA GLU A 2 3.70 -23.30 -3.17
C GLU A 2 3.33 -22.18 -4.14
N LEU A 3 2.30 -22.43 -4.94
CA LEU A 3 1.73 -21.47 -5.87
C LEU A 3 0.45 -20.92 -5.24
N TYR A 4 0.35 -19.60 -5.15
CA TYR A 4 -0.85 -18.90 -4.67
C TYR A 4 -1.65 -18.35 -5.85
N ASN A 5 -2.97 -18.37 -5.74
CA ASN A 5 -3.85 -17.81 -6.77
C ASN A 5 -3.97 -16.29 -6.67
N THR A 6 -3.78 -15.72 -5.48
CA THR A 6 -3.85 -14.28 -5.24
C THR A 6 -2.72 -13.80 -4.32
N LEU A 7 -2.42 -12.50 -4.38
CA LEU A 7 -1.50 -11.85 -3.44
C LEU A 7 -2.06 -11.85 -2.01
N THR A 8 -3.38 -11.80 -1.85
CA THR A 8 -4.06 -11.88 -0.55
C THR A 8 -3.79 -13.21 0.14
N ASP A 9 -3.89 -14.33 -0.60
CA ASP A 9 -3.60 -15.67 -0.07
C ASP A 9 -2.14 -15.78 0.36
N LEU A 10 -1.23 -15.24 -0.45
CA LEU A 10 0.20 -15.19 -0.14
C LEU A 10 0.46 -14.42 1.16
N LEU A 11 -0.12 -13.23 1.33
CA LEU A 11 0.08 -12.43 2.54
C LEU A 11 -0.56 -13.09 3.77
N ALA A 12 -1.74 -13.70 3.61
CA ALA A 12 -2.44 -14.39 4.70
C ALA A 12 -1.60 -15.56 5.24
N ASP A 13 -0.98 -16.34 4.36
CA ASP A 13 -0.05 -17.39 4.75
C ASP A 13 1.24 -16.82 5.38
N ALA A 14 1.82 -15.78 4.77
CA ALA A 14 3.02 -15.12 5.28
C ALA A 14 2.84 -14.54 6.69
N ARG A 15 1.62 -14.14 7.06
CA ARG A 15 1.26 -13.64 8.40
C ARG A 15 1.66 -14.59 9.52
N SER A 16 1.58 -15.91 9.27
CA SER A 16 1.88 -16.94 10.26
C SER A 16 3.38 -17.25 10.41
N LYS A 17 4.21 -16.71 9.50
CA LYS A 17 5.64 -17.00 9.43
C LYS A 17 6.42 -15.98 10.25
N ASP A 18 7.43 -16.44 10.96
CA ASP A 18 8.38 -15.57 11.69
C ASP A 18 9.35 -14.91 10.70
N ARG A 19 8.84 -13.89 9.99
CA ARG A 19 9.58 -13.11 9.00
C ARG A 19 9.15 -11.64 9.07
N SER A 20 10.05 -10.76 8.63
CA SER A 20 9.84 -9.31 8.66
C SER A 20 10.42 -8.62 7.43
N ILE A 21 9.96 -7.39 7.22
CA ILE A 21 10.49 -6.42 6.28
C ILE A 21 11.23 -5.37 7.10
N ARG A 22 12.47 -5.09 6.73
CA ARG A 22 13.26 -3.99 7.31
C ARG A 22 13.32 -2.85 6.31
N PHE A 23 12.92 -1.67 6.75
CA PHE A 23 12.99 -0.43 5.99
C PHE A 23 14.24 0.33 6.42
N ILE A 24 14.99 0.85 5.45
CA ILE A 24 16.24 1.58 5.68
C ILE A 24 16.04 2.96 5.04
N ASP A 25 15.83 3.97 5.87
CA ASP A 25 15.61 5.35 5.46
C ASP A 25 16.87 6.22 5.66
N GLY A 26 17.88 5.72 6.38
CA GLY A 26 19.21 6.31 6.54
C GLY A 26 20.16 5.45 7.38
N GLU A 27 21.42 5.89 7.53
CA GLU A 27 22.48 5.13 8.24
C GLU A 27 22.10 4.69 9.65
N ASN A 28 21.27 5.47 10.34
CA ASN A 28 20.75 5.16 11.68
C ASN A 28 19.22 5.29 11.76
N ASP A 29 18.55 5.25 10.61
CA ASP A 29 17.09 5.36 10.51
C ASP A 29 16.57 4.09 9.83
N GLU A 30 16.26 3.09 10.65
CA GLU A 30 15.71 1.81 10.22
C GLU A 30 14.46 1.48 11.03
N SER A 31 13.45 0.93 10.35
CA SER A 31 12.27 0.35 10.99
C SER A 31 12.09 -1.10 10.55
N THR A 32 11.36 -1.90 11.34
CA THR A 32 11.07 -3.29 10.99
C THR A 32 9.61 -3.61 11.27
N VAL A 33 9.00 -4.36 10.34
CA VAL A 33 7.61 -4.78 10.40
C VAL A 33 7.53 -6.27 10.12
N SER A 34 7.01 -7.06 11.07
CA SER A 34 6.72 -8.47 10.83
C SER A 34 5.57 -8.62 9.83
N PHE A 35 5.46 -9.75 9.14
CA PHE A 35 4.31 -9.99 8.25
C PHE A 35 2.98 -9.99 9.02
N ALA A 36 2.97 -10.45 10.28
CA ALA A 36 1.85 -10.28 11.19
C ALA A 36 1.48 -8.81 11.40
N GLY A 37 2.46 -7.96 11.74
CA GLY A 37 2.24 -6.53 11.94
C GLY A 37 1.84 -5.81 10.66
N LEU A 38 2.36 -6.22 9.49
CA LEU A 38 1.96 -5.68 8.19
C LEU A 38 0.50 -5.97 7.91
N TRP A 39 0.06 -7.22 8.13
CA TRP A 39 -1.34 -7.60 7.98
C TRP A 39 -2.25 -6.74 8.85
N ASP A 40 -1.94 -6.63 10.15
CA ASP A 40 -2.77 -5.89 11.10
C ASP A 40 -2.87 -4.41 10.73
N ARG A 41 -1.76 -3.78 10.33
CA ARG A 41 -1.74 -2.38 9.89
C ARG A 41 -2.49 -2.17 8.58
N ALA A 42 -2.34 -3.09 7.62
CA ALA A 42 -3.04 -3.03 6.35
C ALA A 42 -4.57 -3.18 6.53
N VAL A 43 -5.02 -4.13 7.36
CA VAL A 43 -6.45 -4.30 7.69
C VAL A 43 -7.00 -3.08 8.43
N ALA A 44 -6.24 -2.52 9.38
CA ALA A 44 -6.66 -1.30 10.07
C ALA A 44 -6.80 -0.10 9.11
N MET A 45 -5.84 0.08 8.19
CA MET A 45 -5.92 1.11 7.16
C MET A 45 -7.10 0.86 6.21
N LEU A 46 -7.33 -0.39 5.80
CA LEU A 46 -8.48 -0.77 4.97
C LEU A 46 -9.80 -0.39 5.64
N GLY A 47 -9.97 -0.68 6.93
CA GLY A 47 -11.16 -0.26 7.68
C GLY A 47 -11.36 1.26 7.67
N SER A 48 -10.27 2.01 7.79
CA SER A 48 -10.26 3.48 7.70
C SER A 48 -10.64 3.99 6.31
N LEU A 49 -10.21 3.32 5.24
CA LEU A 49 -10.56 3.65 3.85
C LEU A 49 -12.04 3.33 3.56
N GLN A 50 -12.52 2.16 3.99
CA GLN A 50 -13.91 1.75 3.85
C GLN A 50 -14.87 2.65 4.64
N ALA A 51 -14.49 3.08 5.84
CA ALA A 51 -15.24 4.06 6.62
C ALA A 51 -15.37 5.42 5.90
N ARG A 52 -14.46 5.73 4.96
CA ARG A 52 -14.53 6.90 4.08
C ARG A 52 -15.24 6.62 2.75
N GLY A 53 -15.82 5.43 2.59
CA GLY A 53 -16.65 5.08 1.44
C GLY A 53 -15.92 4.40 0.29
N MET A 54 -14.62 4.10 0.41
CA MET A 54 -13.90 3.34 -0.62
C MET A 54 -14.44 1.92 -0.73
N ARG A 55 -14.56 1.43 -1.97
CA ARG A 55 -15.14 0.13 -2.32
C ARG A 55 -14.18 -0.67 -3.21
N PRO A 56 -14.37 -2.00 -3.32
CA PRO A 56 -13.65 -2.78 -4.32
C PRO A 56 -13.80 -2.18 -5.73
N GLY A 57 -12.70 -2.16 -6.48
CA GLY A 57 -12.61 -1.53 -7.80
C GLY A 57 -12.26 -0.04 -7.80
N ASP A 58 -12.40 0.66 -6.67
CA ASP A 58 -11.95 2.06 -6.60
C ASP A 58 -10.42 2.15 -6.67
N GLU A 59 -9.91 3.23 -7.26
CA GLU A 59 -8.47 3.47 -7.41
C GLU A 59 -7.92 4.20 -6.17
N LEU A 60 -6.93 3.61 -5.50
CA LEU A 60 -6.23 4.22 -4.38
C LEU A 60 -4.90 4.80 -4.86
N VAL A 61 -4.83 6.12 -5.02
CA VAL A 61 -3.57 6.81 -5.29
C VAL A 61 -2.69 6.80 -4.05
N ILE A 62 -1.52 6.16 -4.15
CA ILE A 62 -0.54 6.08 -3.06
C ILE A 62 0.60 7.03 -3.37
N PHE A 63 0.63 8.15 -2.65
CA PHE A 63 1.64 9.20 -2.80
C PHE A 63 2.33 9.44 -1.45
N SER A 64 3.34 8.63 -1.15
CA SER A 64 4.05 8.62 0.13
C SER A 64 5.57 8.64 -0.09
N LYS A 65 6.29 9.38 0.76
CA LYS A 65 7.76 9.33 0.87
C LYS A 65 8.24 8.22 1.81
N SER A 66 7.39 7.77 2.74
CA SER A 66 7.69 6.65 3.62
C SER A 66 7.43 5.33 2.89
N ASN A 67 8.47 4.50 2.77
CA ASN A 67 8.39 3.16 2.19
C ASN A 67 7.48 2.25 3.03
N GLU A 68 7.56 2.35 4.36
CA GLU A 68 6.68 1.59 5.25
C GLU A 68 5.21 1.96 5.01
N SER A 69 4.89 3.25 4.98
CA SER A 69 3.52 3.72 4.72
C SER A 69 3.02 3.31 3.33
N PHE A 70 3.90 3.34 2.32
CA PHE A 70 3.59 2.87 0.98
C PHE A 70 3.21 1.39 0.97
N VAL A 71 4.01 0.53 1.61
CA VAL A 71 3.76 -0.92 1.65
C VAL A 71 2.46 -1.23 2.41
N ILE A 72 2.19 -0.53 3.51
CA ILE A 72 0.93 -0.69 4.27
C ILE A 72 -0.28 -0.30 3.39
N ALA A 73 -0.22 0.85 2.71
CA ALA A 73 -1.31 1.33 1.85
C ALA A 73 -1.54 0.43 0.64
N PHE A 74 -0.45 -0.08 0.05
CA PHE A 74 -0.52 -1.03 -1.05
C PHE A 74 -1.27 -2.30 -0.63
N TRP A 75 -0.91 -2.89 0.51
CA TRP A 75 -1.58 -4.09 1.00
C TRP A 75 -3.01 -3.81 1.47
N ALA A 76 -3.30 -2.64 2.04
CA ALA A 76 -4.67 -2.25 2.37
C ALA A 76 -5.57 -2.23 1.11
N ALA A 77 -5.07 -1.68 0.00
CA ALA A 77 -5.78 -1.67 -1.28
C ALA A 77 -6.00 -3.09 -1.82
N VAL A 78 -4.94 -3.91 -1.88
CA VAL A 78 -5.01 -5.30 -2.38
C VAL A 78 -6.00 -6.13 -1.55
N LEU A 79 -5.94 -6.04 -0.22
CA LEU A 79 -6.86 -6.74 0.68
C LEU A 79 -8.31 -6.25 0.53
N GLY A 80 -8.51 -4.96 0.25
CA GLY A 80 -9.83 -4.36 0.05
C GLY A 80 -10.40 -4.52 -1.35
N GLY A 81 -9.64 -5.11 -2.29
CA GLY A 81 -10.01 -5.20 -3.70
C GLY A 81 -10.00 -3.85 -4.44
N MET A 82 -9.35 -2.83 -3.89
CA MET A 82 -9.07 -1.57 -4.59
C MET A 82 -7.90 -1.74 -5.56
N VAL A 83 -7.80 -0.83 -6.53
CA VAL A 83 -6.67 -0.77 -7.46
C VAL A 83 -5.59 0.16 -6.88
N PRO A 84 -4.44 -0.35 -6.39
CA PRO A 84 -3.36 0.52 -5.93
C PRO A 84 -2.72 1.25 -7.11
N VAL A 85 -2.57 2.57 -7.02
CA VAL A 85 -1.93 3.43 -8.02
C VAL A 85 -0.72 4.13 -7.38
N PRO A 86 0.48 3.51 -7.41
CA PRO A 86 1.71 4.13 -6.92
C PRO A 86 2.11 5.37 -7.72
N VAL A 87 2.37 6.48 -7.04
CA VAL A 87 2.88 7.71 -7.68
C VAL A 87 4.21 8.10 -7.06
N ALA A 88 5.23 8.26 -7.91
CA ALA A 88 6.56 8.66 -7.49
C ALA A 88 6.55 10.08 -6.89
N VAL A 89 7.04 10.20 -5.66
CA VAL A 89 7.24 11.45 -4.91
C VAL A 89 8.53 12.16 -5.36
N GLY A 90 8.59 12.63 -6.61
CA GLY A 90 9.72 13.43 -7.08
C GLY A 90 9.68 14.89 -6.62
N ILE A 91 10.85 15.55 -6.62
CA ILE A 91 11.10 16.89 -6.02
C ILE A 91 10.77 18.06 -6.98
N SER A 92 10.15 17.82 -8.14
CA SER A 92 9.86 18.86 -9.14
C SER A 92 8.35 19.08 -9.28
N ASP A 93 7.93 20.32 -9.57
CA ASP A 93 6.54 20.71 -9.87
C ASP A 93 5.88 19.84 -10.96
N GLU A 94 6.70 19.25 -11.84
CA GLU A 94 6.28 18.28 -12.85
C GLU A 94 5.67 16.99 -12.25
N HIS A 95 6.11 16.56 -11.06
CA HIS A 95 5.54 15.40 -10.36
C HIS A 95 4.15 15.68 -9.78
N ARG A 96 3.89 16.92 -9.33
CA ARG A 96 2.55 17.33 -8.88
C ARG A 96 1.58 17.39 -10.06
N LEU A 97 2.04 17.89 -11.21
CA LEU A 97 1.25 17.89 -12.44
C LEU A 97 0.91 16.46 -12.91
N LYS A 98 1.81 15.49 -12.72
CA LYS A 98 1.50 14.06 -12.96
C LYS A 98 0.39 13.54 -12.06
N LEU A 99 0.37 13.91 -10.77
CA LEU A 99 -0.72 13.54 -9.86
C LEU A 99 -2.07 14.05 -10.38
N PHE A 100 -2.14 15.32 -10.77
CA PHE A 100 -3.38 15.90 -11.32
C PHE A 100 -3.81 15.24 -12.63
N ARG A 101 -2.85 14.87 -13.50
CA ARG A 101 -3.16 14.12 -14.73
C ARG A 101 -3.71 12.73 -14.44
N ILE A 102 -3.15 12.02 -13.47
CA ILE A 102 -3.65 10.71 -13.05
C ILE A 102 -5.07 10.87 -12.50
N LEU A 103 -5.29 11.80 -11.57
CA LEU A 103 -6.63 12.08 -11.02
C LEU A 103 -7.66 12.37 -12.12
N SER A 104 -7.28 13.12 -13.15
CA SER A 104 -8.18 13.43 -14.29
C SER A 104 -8.52 12.22 -15.18
N GLN A 105 -7.79 11.12 -15.05
CA GLN A 105 -8.01 9.87 -15.78
C GLN A 105 -8.76 8.81 -14.95
N LEU A 106 -8.90 9.03 -13.64
CA LEU A 106 -9.66 8.12 -12.77
C LEU A 106 -11.15 8.26 -13.05
N GLN A 107 -11.85 7.14 -13.18
CA GLN A 107 -13.27 7.12 -13.58
C GLN A 107 -14.24 7.70 -12.53
N ARG A 108 -13.74 8.07 -11.35
CA ARG A 108 -14.54 8.47 -10.18
C ARG A 108 -13.98 9.67 -9.38
N ALA A 109 -13.06 10.46 -9.95
CA ALA A 109 -12.51 11.63 -9.26
C ALA A 109 -13.53 12.79 -9.13
#